data_AF-A0A9P5J1M9-F1
#
_entry.id   AF-A0A9P5J1M9-F1
#
_cell.length_a   1.000
_cell.length_b   1.000
_cell.length_c   1.000
_cell.angle_alpha   90.00
_cell.angle_beta   90.00
_cell.angle_gamma   90.00
#
_symmetry.space_group_name_H-M   'P 1'
#
loop_
_entity.id
_entity.type
_entity.pdbx_description
1 polymer ?
#
loop_
_entity_poly.entity_id
_entity_poly.type
_entity_poly.pdbx_seq_one_letter_code
_entity_poly.pdbx_strand_id
1 'polypeptide(L)'
;MLTVIDRASEKLADAFGAKYKPVAVKKRPVPVSLPYRRREPYKPLPEPVLPEFPIHPPHYSQFQYTEKLTKERMSGIKDNIQVGILTEDEVSLLFWVLAQNEDALAFDDSERGTFKEEYFPDYIIETVPHEPWQESPIPIAAGLKDEVRSMLRKQVEAGTLEHADSSYRSRIFVVQKPKG
;
A
#
# COMPACT_ATOMS: atom_id res chain seq x y z
N MET A 1 -4.62 19.72 -56.56
CA MET A 1 -5.79 18.87 -56.89
C MET A 1 -5.57 17.54 -56.17
N LEU A 2 -6.50 17.20 -55.28
CA LEU A 2 -6.78 15.90 -54.64
C LEU A 2 -5.78 15.27 -53.64
N THR A 3 -6.19 15.40 -52.38
CA THR A 3 -6.02 14.52 -51.22
C THR A 3 -6.46 13.07 -51.47
N VAL A 4 -5.71 12.09 -50.95
CA VAL A 4 -6.20 10.82 -50.36
C VAL A 4 -5.13 10.39 -49.33
N ILE A 5 -5.15 10.90 -48.09
CA ILE A 5 -5.77 10.26 -46.92
C ILE A 5 -5.72 8.73 -46.96
N ASP A 6 -4.54 8.17 -46.65
CA ASP A 6 -4.44 6.78 -46.20
C ASP A 6 -4.64 6.72 -44.67
N ARG A 7 -5.86 7.07 -44.23
CA ARG A 7 -6.31 6.98 -42.81
C ARG A 7 -6.61 5.55 -42.37
N ALA A 8 -6.39 4.57 -43.24
CA ALA A 8 -6.78 3.18 -42.98
C ALA A 8 -5.71 2.40 -42.21
N SER A 9 -4.42 2.76 -42.34
CA SER A 9 -3.31 2.03 -41.70
C SER A 9 -3.12 2.36 -40.21
N GLU A 10 -3.63 3.49 -39.73
CA GLU A 10 -3.46 3.92 -38.33
C GLU A 10 -4.38 3.21 -37.32
N LYS A 11 -5.49 2.59 -37.78
CA LYS A 11 -6.53 2.08 -36.88
C LYS A 11 -6.43 0.60 -36.51
N LEU A 12 -5.45 -0.14 -37.05
CA LEU A 12 -5.33 -1.60 -36.84
C LEU A 12 -4.23 -2.02 -35.85
N ALA A 13 -3.34 -1.10 -35.44
CA ALA A 13 -2.15 -1.43 -34.64
C ALA A 13 -2.29 -1.20 -33.12
N ASP A 14 -3.50 -0.91 -32.61
CA ASP A 14 -3.71 -0.57 -31.19
C ASP A 14 -4.07 -1.78 -30.29
N ALA A 15 -4.26 -2.98 -30.86
CA ALA A 15 -4.81 -4.11 -30.11
C ALA A 15 -3.78 -5.09 -29.52
N PHE A 16 -2.54 -5.16 -30.04
CA PHE A 16 -1.50 -6.06 -29.51
C PHE A 16 -0.11 -5.40 -29.59
N GLY A 17 0.56 -5.30 -28.44
CA GLY A 17 1.65 -4.37 -28.20
C GLY A 17 2.91 -4.58 -29.02
N ALA A 18 3.37 -3.51 -29.66
CA ALA A 18 4.75 -2.99 -29.67
C ALA A 18 4.86 -1.85 -30.70
N LYS A 19 4.16 -0.72 -30.51
CA LYS A 19 4.50 0.49 -31.25
C LYS A 19 5.89 0.94 -30.76
N TYR A 20 6.90 0.81 -31.62
CA TYR A 20 8.23 1.36 -31.36
C TYR A 20 8.09 2.82 -30.99
N LYS A 21 8.43 3.17 -29.73
CA LYS A 21 8.42 4.56 -29.28
C LYS A 21 9.75 5.18 -29.71
N PRO A 22 9.79 5.97 -30.80
CA PRO A 22 11.05 6.50 -31.30
C PRO A 22 11.71 7.35 -30.22
N VAL A 23 13.05 7.34 -30.20
CA VAL A 23 13.85 8.04 -29.19
C VAL A 23 13.44 9.51 -29.05
N ALA A 24 13.06 10.16 -30.16
CA ALA A 24 12.58 11.55 -30.19
C ALA A 24 11.27 11.79 -29.42
N VAL A 25 10.41 10.78 -29.27
CA VAL A 25 9.11 10.87 -28.54
C VAL A 25 9.25 10.41 -27.08
N LYS A 26 10.40 9.87 -26.70
CA LYS A 26 10.66 9.45 -25.32
C LYS A 26 10.85 10.68 -24.45
N LYS A 27 9.89 10.97 -23.57
CA LYS A 27 10.06 11.95 -22.50
C LYS A 27 11.22 11.51 -21.61
N ARG A 28 12.25 12.35 -21.51
CA ARG A 28 13.41 12.13 -20.63
C ARG A 28 13.26 13.01 -19.40
N PRO A 29 13.74 12.57 -18.23
CA PRO A 29 13.85 13.45 -17.08
C PRO A 29 14.72 14.64 -17.47
N VAL A 30 14.27 15.85 -17.11
CA VAL A 30 15.06 17.06 -17.31
C VAL A 30 16.06 17.14 -16.17
N PRO A 31 17.38 17.15 -16.45
CA PRO A 31 18.39 17.32 -15.40
C PRO A 31 18.34 18.77 -14.91
N VAL A 32 17.51 19.03 -13.90
CA VAL A 32 17.39 20.32 -13.24
C VAL A 32 18.02 20.20 -11.86
N SER A 33 18.78 21.21 -11.44
CA SER A 33 19.23 21.31 -10.06
C SER A 33 17.99 21.43 -9.17
N LEU A 34 17.83 20.51 -8.23
CA LEU A 34 16.79 20.64 -7.22
C LEU A 34 16.93 22.02 -6.56
N PRO A 35 15.82 22.78 -6.37
CA PRO A 35 15.90 24.01 -5.59
C PRO A 35 16.55 23.65 -4.25
N TYR A 36 17.37 24.55 -3.70
CA TYR A 36 18.02 24.36 -2.40
C TYR A 36 16.97 24.43 -1.27
N ARG A 37 16.06 23.47 -1.23
CA ARG A 37 15.25 23.15 -0.09
C ARG A 37 15.96 21.98 0.58
N ARG A 38 16.78 22.31 1.59
CA ARG A 38 17.35 21.31 2.47
C ARG A 38 16.17 20.52 3.04
N ARG A 39 16.04 19.24 2.68
CA ARG A 39 15.14 18.34 3.40
C ARG A 39 15.64 18.31 4.83
N GLU A 40 14.78 18.68 5.77
CA GLU A 40 15.12 18.48 7.18
C GLU A 40 15.36 16.98 7.38
N PRO A 41 16.48 16.59 8.00
CA PRO A 41 16.69 15.20 8.34
C PRO A 41 15.56 14.74 9.26
N TYR A 42 15.09 13.51 9.08
CA TYR A 42 14.12 12.92 9.99
C TYR A 42 14.64 12.99 11.42
N LYS A 43 13.75 13.29 12.37
CA LYS A 43 14.11 13.24 13.79
C LYS A 43 14.45 11.80 14.15
N PRO A 44 15.48 11.56 14.97
CA PRO A 44 15.74 10.23 15.49
C PRO A 44 14.52 9.75 16.28
N LEU A 45 14.15 8.49 16.08
CA LEU A 45 13.14 7.86 16.90
C LEU A 45 13.69 7.68 18.33
N PRO A 46 12.83 7.80 19.36
CA PRO A 46 13.25 7.45 20.72
C PRO A 46 13.62 5.97 20.78
N GLU A 47 14.62 5.65 21.60
CA GLU A 47 14.97 4.25 21.85
C GLU A 47 13.77 3.52 22.49
N PRO A 48 13.38 2.34 21.99
CA PRO A 48 12.28 1.60 22.56
C PRO A 48 12.67 1.05 23.93
N VAL A 49 11.78 1.19 24.90
CA VAL A 49 11.90 0.49 26.19
C VAL A 49 11.38 -0.93 26.00
N LEU A 50 12.29 -1.90 25.94
CA LEU A 50 11.92 -3.30 25.79
C LEU A 50 11.60 -3.90 27.16
N PRO A 51 10.43 -4.53 27.34
CA PRO A 51 10.15 -5.26 28.57
C PRO A 51 11.06 -6.51 28.64
N GLU A 52 11.43 -6.90 29.85
CA GLU A 52 12.14 -8.15 30.07
C GLU A 52 11.23 -9.34 29.75
N PHE A 53 11.78 -10.37 29.11
CA PHE A 53 11.02 -11.57 28.83
C PHE A 53 10.74 -12.35 30.13
N PRO A 54 9.51 -12.85 30.32
CA PRO A 54 9.22 -13.73 31.44
C PRO A 54 9.96 -15.05 31.25
N ILE A 55 10.71 -15.49 32.27
CA ILE A 55 11.38 -16.79 32.29
C ILE A 55 10.36 -17.93 32.22
N HIS A 56 9.18 -17.71 32.82
CA HIS A 56 8.04 -18.63 32.78
C HIS A 56 6.80 -17.83 32.34
N PRO A 57 6.49 -17.79 31.03
CA PRO A 57 5.32 -17.08 30.54
C PRO A 57 4.04 -17.70 31.11
N PRO A 58 2.99 -16.90 31.37
CA PRO A 58 1.69 -17.45 31.74
C PRO A 58 1.16 -18.31 30.61
N HIS A 59 0.53 -19.44 30.96
CA HIS A 59 -0.02 -20.35 29.95
C HIS A 59 -1.05 -19.61 29.08
N TYR A 60 -1.00 -19.80 27.76
CA TYR A 60 -1.85 -19.06 26.82
C TYR A 60 -3.36 -19.14 27.11
N SER A 61 -3.83 -20.19 27.80
CA SER A 61 -5.24 -20.31 28.20
C SER A 61 -5.67 -19.31 29.28
N GLN A 62 -4.72 -18.75 30.01
CA GLN A 62 -4.94 -17.77 31.08
C GLN A 62 -4.84 -16.33 30.55
N PHE A 63 -4.56 -16.15 29.25
CA PHE A 63 -4.38 -14.85 28.65
C PHE A 63 -5.70 -14.07 28.65
N GLN A 64 -5.65 -12.81 29.06
CA GLN A 64 -6.80 -11.91 28.97
C GLN A 64 -6.89 -11.38 27.55
N TYR A 65 -7.98 -11.72 26.86
CA TYR A 65 -8.24 -11.20 25.51
C TYR A 65 -8.46 -9.68 25.57
N THR A 66 -7.86 -8.98 24.62
CA THR A 66 -8.03 -7.54 24.45
C THR A 66 -9.00 -7.25 23.30
N GLU A 67 -9.30 -5.96 23.06
CA GLU A 67 -10.15 -5.57 21.93
C GLU A 67 -9.55 -5.99 20.58
N LYS A 68 -8.21 -5.94 20.44
CA LYS A 68 -7.49 -6.35 19.23
C LYS A 68 -7.15 -7.83 19.20
N LEU A 69 -6.66 -8.41 20.30
CA LEU A 69 -6.34 -9.85 20.38
C LEU A 69 -7.53 -10.63 20.92
N THR A 70 -8.54 -10.78 20.06
CA THR A 70 -9.70 -11.63 20.34
C THR A 70 -9.31 -13.10 20.34
N LYS A 71 -10.14 -13.92 20.98
CA LYS A 71 -9.98 -15.38 21.02
C LYS A 71 -9.85 -16.00 19.61
N GLU A 72 -10.63 -15.49 18.65
CA GLU A 72 -10.62 -15.97 17.27
C GLU A 72 -9.30 -15.66 16.55
N ARG A 73 -8.76 -14.46 16.74
CA ARG A 73 -7.45 -14.06 16.17
C ARG A 73 -6.33 -14.88 16.79
N MET A 74 -6.35 -15.09 18.10
CA MET A 74 -5.36 -15.92 18.79
C MET A 74 -5.42 -17.39 18.37
N SER A 75 -6.62 -17.97 18.23
CA SER A 75 -6.76 -19.33 17.71
C SER A 75 -6.26 -19.42 16.27
N GLY A 76 -6.61 -18.45 15.42
CA GLY A 76 -6.13 -18.40 14.04
C GLY A 76 -4.61 -18.34 13.96
N ILE A 77 -3.93 -17.57 14.83
CA ILE A 77 -2.47 -17.56 14.90
C ILE A 77 -1.95 -18.94 15.31
N LYS A 78 -2.55 -19.57 16.33
CA LYS A 78 -2.15 -20.90 16.79
C LYS A 78 -2.26 -21.96 15.70
N ASP A 79 -3.36 -21.95 14.97
CA ASP A 79 -3.67 -22.95 13.94
C ASP A 79 -2.76 -22.82 12.72
N ASN A 80 -2.20 -21.62 12.48
CA ASN A 80 -1.20 -21.39 11.44
C ASN A 80 0.22 -21.80 11.83
N ILE A 81 0.48 -22.10 13.11
CA ILE A 81 1.77 -22.61 13.56
C ILE A 81 1.85 -24.11 13.24
N GLN A 82 2.83 -24.49 12.43
CA GLN A 82 3.05 -25.90 12.11
C GLN A 82 3.39 -26.69 13.38
N VAL A 83 2.75 -27.86 13.51
CA VAL A 83 2.94 -28.77 14.64
C VAL A 83 4.42 -29.17 14.78
N GLY A 84 4.97 -29.01 15.98
CA GLY A 84 6.35 -29.38 16.31
C GLY A 84 7.40 -28.31 16.04
N ILE A 85 7.02 -27.12 15.53
CA ILE A 85 7.94 -25.97 15.45
C ILE A 85 8.13 -25.31 16.81
N LEU A 86 7.03 -25.07 17.52
CA LEU A 86 7.03 -24.42 18.84
C LEU A 86 6.51 -25.39 19.90
N THR A 87 7.18 -25.38 21.04
CA THR A 87 6.72 -26.01 22.29
C THR A 87 5.58 -25.20 22.91
N GLU A 88 4.84 -25.80 23.86
CA GLU A 88 3.72 -25.11 24.53
C GLU A 88 4.15 -23.85 25.29
N ASP A 89 5.36 -23.87 25.87
CA ASP A 89 5.96 -22.71 26.55
C ASP A 89 6.35 -21.61 25.56
N GLU A 90 6.89 -21.97 24.39
CA GLU A 90 7.21 -21.01 23.33
C GLU A 90 5.96 -20.39 22.72
N VAL A 91 4.88 -21.15 22.56
CA VAL A 91 3.58 -20.60 22.13
C VAL A 91 3.04 -19.62 23.18
N SER A 92 3.17 -19.96 24.46
CA SER A 92 2.76 -19.07 25.55
C SER A 92 3.59 -17.78 25.58
N LEU A 93 4.91 -17.88 25.35
CA LEU A 93 5.79 -16.72 25.21
C LEU A 93 5.41 -15.86 24.00
N LEU A 94 5.14 -16.48 22.85
CA LEU A 94 4.72 -15.76 21.64
C LEU A 94 3.46 -14.93 21.91
N PHE A 95 2.45 -15.52 22.54
CA PHE A 95 1.21 -14.81 22.84
C PHE A 95 1.41 -13.68 23.85
N TRP A 96 2.28 -13.88 24.83
CA TRP A 96 2.69 -12.80 25.71
C TRP A 96 3.33 -11.64 24.95
N VAL A 97 4.26 -11.92 24.02
CA VAL A 97 4.91 -10.89 23.19
C VAL A 97 3.90 -10.16 22.30
N LEU A 98 2.99 -10.89 21.66
CA LEU A 98 1.95 -10.30 20.81
C LEU A 98 1.07 -9.33 21.59
N ALA A 99 0.70 -9.70 22.82
CA ALA A 99 -0.11 -8.84 23.66
C ALA A 99 0.62 -7.61 24.18
N GLN A 100 1.90 -7.73 24.53
CA GLN A 100 2.72 -6.56 24.88
C GLN A 100 2.86 -5.58 23.71
N ASN A 101 2.70 -6.06 22.47
CA ASN A 101 2.87 -5.29 21.24
C ASN A 101 1.59 -5.23 20.42
N GLU A 102 0.42 -5.31 21.04
CA GLU A 102 -0.85 -5.45 20.32
C GLU A 102 -1.14 -4.27 19.39
N ASP A 103 -0.62 -3.08 19.73
CA ASP A 103 -0.76 -1.88 18.91
C ASP A 103 0.05 -1.89 17.63
N ALA A 104 1.07 -2.75 17.54
CA ALA A 104 1.86 -2.94 16.33
C ALA A 104 1.21 -3.94 15.36
N LEU A 105 0.16 -4.66 15.79
CA LEU A 105 -0.54 -5.65 14.98
C LEU A 105 -1.70 -4.99 14.23
N ALA A 106 -1.85 -5.36 12.96
CA ALA A 106 -3.00 -4.99 12.15
C ALA A 106 -3.58 -6.25 11.50
N PHE A 107 -4.84 -6.53 11.79
CA PHE A 107 -5.58 -7.66 11.21
C PHE A 107 -6.44 -7.24 10.02
N ASP A 108 -6.75 -5.95 9.92
CA ASP A 108 -7.42 -5.34 8.77
C ASP A 108 -6.82 -3.96 8.43
N ASP A 109 -7.25 -3.40 7.30
CA ASP A 109 -6.75 -2.12 6.81
C ASP A 109 -7.09 -0.93 7.72
N SER A 110 -8.11 -1.05 8.59
CA SER A 110 -8.51 0.01 9.52
C SER A 110 -7.62 0.09 10.76
N GLU A 111 -7.01 -1.03 11.14
CA GLU A 111 -6.03 -1.12 12.23
C GLU A 111 -4.60 -0.76 11.78
N ARG A 112 -4.40 -0.45 10.49
CA ARG A 112 -3.08 -0.13 9.94
C ARG A 112 -2.54 1.16 10.55
N GLY A 113 -1.34 1.10 11.13
CA GLY A 113 -0.64 2.27 11.64
C GLY A 113 -0.27 3.30 10.56
N THR A 114 -0.16 4.56 10.97
CA THR A 114 0.37 5.67 10.17
C THR A 114 1.65 6.20 10.77
N PHE A 115 2.52 6.80 9.94
CA PHE A 115 3.71 7.47 10.44
C PHE A 115 3.32 8.75 11.18
N LYS A 116 3.94 8.97 12.35
CA LYS A 116 3.77 10.22 13.10
C LYS A 116 4.49 11.36 12.37
N GLU A 117 3.75 12.42 12.06
CA GLU A 117 4.24 13.61 11.34
C GLU A 117 5.44 14.26 12.05
N GLU A 118 5.51 14.16 13.38
CA GLU A 118 6.64 14.67 14.17
C GLU A 118 8.00 14.12 13.73
N TYR A 119 8.03 12.83 13.37
CA TYR A 119 9.25 12.12 12.95
C TYR A 119 9.37 12.04 11.44
N PHE A 120 8.23 11.94 10.75
CA PHE A 120 8.13 11.79 9.30
C PHE A 120 7.19 12.85 8.74
N PRO A 121 7.67 14.08 8.51
CA PRO A 121 6.85 15.14 7.93
C PRO A 121 6.47 14.81 6.49
N ASP A 122 5.43 15.48 6.00
CA ASP A 122 4.93 15.30 4.65
C ASP A 122 6.02 15.46 3.58
N TYR A 123 6.01 14.53 2.63
CA TYR A 123 6.96 14.54 1.53
C TYR A 123 6.53 15.54 0.45
N ILE A 124 7.37 16.55 0.22
CA ILE A 124 7.15 17.51 -0.87
C ILE A 124 7.74 16.95 -2.17
N ILE A 125 6.86 16.71 -3.15
CA ILE A 125 7.25 16.35 -4.51
C ILE A 125 7.72 17.62 -5.24
N GLU A 126 9.02 17.73 -5.46
CA GLU A 126 9.60 18.83 -6.23
C GLU A 126 9.19 18.70 -7.71
N THR A 127 8.58 19.75 -8.26
CA THR A 127 8.10 19.79 -9.64
C THR A 127 8.79 20.91 -10.40
N VAL A 128 8.99 20.70 -11.70
CA VAL A 128 9.39 21.76 -12.64
C VAL A 128 8.12 22.42 -13.21
N PRO A 129 8.17 23.65 -13.73
CA PRO A 129 7.04 24.23 -14.43
C PRO A 129 6.54 23.29 -15.54
N HIS A 130 5.30 22.83 -15.44
CA HIS A 130 4.68 21.92 -16.38
C HIS A 130 3.16 22.07 -16.37
N GLU A 131 2.53 21.59 -17.45
CA GLU A 131 1.09 21.45 -17.51
C GLU A 131 0.66 20.15 -16.80
N PRO A 132 -0.33 20.20 -15.90
CA PRO A 132 -0.88 18.99 -15.28
C PRO A 132 -1.37 18.00 -16.33
N TRP A 133 -1.08 16.71 -16.15
CA TRP A 133 -1.55 15.69 -17.09
C TRP A 133 -2.96 15.24 -16.74
N GLN A 134 -3.81 15.13 -17.77
CA GLN A 134 -5.15 14.56 -17.65
C GLN A 134 -5.31 13.43 -18.67
N GLU A 135 -5.17 12.20 -18.20
CA GLU A 135 -5.39 11.02 -19.01
C GLU A 135 -6.81 10.49 -18.84
N SER A 136 -7.44 10.05 -19.93
CA SER A 136 -8.76 9.39 -19.87
C SER A 136 -8.66 8.02 -19.20
N PRO A 137 -9.59 7.65 -18.29
CA PRO A 137 -9.55 6.38 -17.58
C PRO A 137 -9.73 5.19 -18.53
N ILE A 138 -9.06 4.08 -18.23
CA ILE A 138 -9.25 2.82 -18.94
C ILE A 138 -10.56 2.19 -18.45
N PRO A 139 -11.46 1.74 -19.34
CA PRO A 139 -12.69 1.08 -18.92
C PRO A 139 -12.42 -0.18 -18.09
N ILE A 140 -13.06 -0.26 -16.93
CA ILE A 140 -13.00 -1.45 -16.07
C ILE A 140 -13.95 -2.52 -16.63
N ALA A 141 -13.46 -3.75 -16.75
CA ALA A 141 -14.25 -4.89 -17.18
C ALA A 141 -15.50 -5.06 -16.29
N ALA A 142 -16.66 -5.32 -16.91
CA ALA A 142 -17.95 -5.30 -16.21
C ALA A 142 -17.99 -6.24 -14.98
N GLY A 143 -17.43 -7.44 -15.10
CA GLY A 143 -17.38 -8.43 -14.01
C GLY A 143 -16.51 -8.04 -12.82
N LEU A 144 -15.62 -7.05 -12.95
CA LEU A 144 -14.73 -6.59 -11.88
C LEU A 144 -15.20 -5.29 -11.22
N LYS A 145 -16.24 -4.64 -11.75
CA LYS A 145 -16.65 -3.29 -11.31
C LYS A 145 -17.04 -3.24 -9.83
N ASP A 146 -17.84 -4.21 -9.38
CA ASP A 146 -18.33 -4.23 -8.00
C ASP A 146 -17.22 -4.53 -6.99
N GLU A 147 -16.30 -5.44 -7.35
CA GLU A 147 -15.11 -5.76 -6.55
C GLU A 147 -14.20 -4.54 -6.41
N VAL A 148 -13.87 -3.87 -7.52
CA VAL A 148 -13.05 -2.66 -7.51
C VAL A 148 -13.73 -1.55 -6.72
N ARG A 149 -15.05 -1.39 -6.84
CA ARG A 149 -15.80 -0.39 -6.07
C ARG A 149 -15.74 -0.68 -4.57
N SER A 150 -15.89 -1.93 -4.17
CA SER A 150 -15.77 -2.37 -2.78
C SER A 150 -14.37 -2.09 -2.23
N MET A 151 -13.32 -2.47 -2.99
CA MET A 151 -11.93 -2.20 -2.63
C MET A 151 -11.65 -0.70 -2.43
N LEU A 152 -12.07 0.15 -3.38
CA LEU A 152 -11.86 1.59 -3.29
C LEU A 152 -12.59 2.20 -2.08
N ARG A 153 -13.81 1.75 -1.77
CA ARG A 153 -14.55 2.20 -0.58
C ARG A 153 -13.81 1.85 0.71
N LYS A 154 -13.32 0.62 0.84
CA LYS A 154 -12.52 0.19 2.01
C LYS A 154 -11.26 1.03 2.16
N GLN A 155 -10.58 1.36 1.06
CA GLN A 155 -9.38 2.21 1.09
C GLN A 155 -9.69 3.65 1.50
N VAL A 156 -10.86 4.19 1.13
CA VAL A 156 -11.34 5.50 1.59
C VAL A 156 -11.71 5.45 3.08
N GLU A 157 -12.44 4.43 3.53
CA GLU A 157 -12.79 4.23 4.94
C GLU A 157 -11.53 4.08 5.83
N ALA A 158 -10.50 3.37 5.33
CA ALA A 158 -9.21 3.24 5.98
C ALA A 158 -8.32 4.50 5.89
N GLY A 159 -8.80 5.59 5.29
CA GLY A 159 -8.06 6.85 5.14
C GLY A 159 -6.84 6.78 4.21
N THR A 160 -6.71 5.72 3.40
CA THR A 160 -5.61 5.59 2.42
C THR A 160 -5.85 6.45 1.19
N LEU A 161 -7.11 6.55 0.78
CA LEU A 161 -7.55 7.36 -0.35
C LEU A 161 -8.50 8.43 0.14
N GLU A 162 -8.41 9.60 -0.47
CA GLU A 162 -9.29 10.73 -0.20
C GLU A 162 -9.94 11.23 -1.48
N HIS A 163 -11.07 11.91 -1.33
CA HIS A 163 -11.69 12.62 -2.44
C HIS A 163 -10.91 13.91 -2.71
N ALA A 164 -10.55 14.13 -3.98
CA ALA A 164 -9.73 15.27 -4.38
C ALA A 164 -10.22 15.88 -5.69
N ASP A 165 -10.22 17.21 -5.75
CA ASP A 165 -10.39 18.00 -6.97
C ASP A 165 -9.01 18.36 -7.53
N SER A 166 -8.41 17.42 -8.28
CA SER A 166 -7.05 17.58 -8.82
C SER A 166 -7.04 17.93 -10.30
N SER A 167 -6.09 18.78 -10.69
CA SER A 167 -5.76 19.00 -12.10
C SER A 167 -5.02 17.81 -12.73
N TYR A 168 -4.50 16.89 -11.91
CA TYR A 168 -3.81 15.68 -12.34
C TYR A 168 -4.76 14.48 -12.34
N ARG A 169 -4.73 13.70 -13.43
CA ARG A 169 -5.44 12.41 -13.51
C ARG A 169 -4.65 11.41 -14.33
N SER A 170 -4.26 10.30 -13.71
CA SER A 170 -3.58 9.18 -14.36
C SER A 170 -4.54 8.04 -14.70
N ARG A 171 -4.18 7.21 -15.67
CA ARG A 171 -4.90 5.95 -15.95
C ARG A 171 -4.73 4.95 -14.81
N ILE A 172 -5.82 4.27 -14.46
CA ILE A 172 -5.81 3.12 -13.54
C ILE A 172 -6.06 1.85 -14.35
N PHE A 173 -5.28 0.81 -14.07
CA PHE A 173 -5.46 -0.52 -14.63
C PHE A 173 -5.72 -1.51 -13.49
N VAL A 174 -6.72 -2.37 -13.67
CA VAL A 174 -7.11 -3.35 -12.65
C VAL A 174 -6.38 -4.65 -12.94
N VAL A 175 -5.69 -5.20 -11.94
CA VAL A 175 -4.99 -6.48 -12.03
C VAL A 175 -5.55 -7.42 -10.99
N GLN A 176 -6.11 -8.53 -11.43
CA GLN A 176 -6.52 -9.60 -10.53
C GLN A 176 -5.27 -10.34 -10.03
N LYS A 177 -5.08 -10.36 -8.71
CA LYS A 177 -4.03 -11.17 -8.09
C LYS A 177 -4.53 -12.61 -7.94
N PRO A 178 -3.63 -13.62 -8.03
CA PRO A 178 -3.99 -14.97 -7.65
C PRO A 178 -4.46 -14.95 -6.20
N LYS A 179 -5.45 -15.78 -5.88
CA LYS A 179 -5.84 -16.00 -4.48
C LYS A 179 -4.63 -16.64 -3.78
N GLY A 180 -4.18 -16.00 -2.71
CA GLY A 180 -3.14 -16.55 -1.83
C GLY A 180 -3.64 -17.79 -1.10
#